data_AF-A0A9E5MCT0-F1
#
_entry.id   AF-A0A9E5MCT0-F1
#
_cell.length_a   1.000
_cell.length_b   1.000
_cell.length_c   1.000
_cell.angle_alpha   90.00
_cell.angle_beta   90.00
_cell.angle_gamma   90.00
#
_symmetry.space_group_name_H-M   'P 1'
#
loop_
_entity.id
_entity.type
_entity.pdbx_description
1 polymer ?
#
loop_
_entity_poly.entity_id
_entity_poly.type
_entity_poly.pdbx_seq_one_letter_code
_entity_poly.pdbx_strand_id
1 'polypeptide(L)'
;MATTDPRPMSAEEKKVIFASSLGTVFEWYDFYLYGSLAAIIAKQFFSGLDEGSAFIFALLAFAAGFIVRPFGAIFFGRLGDMIGRKYTFLVTILIMGLSTFIVGILPNYASIGVAAPVILICLRLLQGLALGGEYG
;
A
#
# COMPACT_ATOMS: atom_id res chain seq x y z
N MET A 1 7.37 19.53 42.44
CA MET A 1 6.53 18.87 41.42
C MET A 1 6.49 19.80 40.21
N ALA A 2 7.35 19.58 39.21
CA ALA A 2 7.45 20.48 38.05
C ALA A 2 6.29 20.20 37.09
N THR A 3 5.45 21.20 36.86
CA THR A 3 4.37 21.17 35.88
C THR A 3 4.96 21.24 34.48
N THR A 4 4.90 20.15 33.73
CA THR A 4 5.19 20.17 32.29
C THR A 4 4.01 20.78 31.56
N ASP A 5 4.05 22.09 31.33
CA ASP A 5 3.10 22.79 30.47
C ASP A 5 3.25 22.25 29.03
N PRO A 6 2.20 21.72 28.39
CA PRO A 6 2.31 21.18 27.03
C PRO A 6 2.71 22.29 26.05
N ARG A 7 3.94 22.21 25.53
CA ARG A 7 4.42 23.12 24.50
C ARG A 7 3.47 23.08 23.29
N PRO A 8 3.06 24.23 22.74
CA PRO A 8 2.19 24.27 21.57
C PRO A 8 2.88 23.60 20.38
N MET A 9 2.15 22.72 19.68
CA MET A 9 2.67 21.99 18.52
C MET A 9 3.15 22.94 17.43
N SER A 10 4.36 22.70 16.92
CA SER A 10 4.92 23.42 15.78
C SER A 10 4.09 23.18 14.51
N ALA A 11 4.18 24.11 13.56
CA ALA A 11 3.52 23.96 12.26
C ALA A 11 4.00 22.72 11.49
N GLU A 12 5.26 22.31 11.69
CA GLU A 12 5.80 21.09 11.09
C GLU A 12 5.22 19.81 11.72
N GLU A 13 5.10 19.74 13.05
CA GLU A 13 4.48 18.59 13.72
C GLU A 13 3.02 18.43 13.30
N LYS A 14 2.26 19.53 13.19
CA LYS A 14 0.89 19.51 12.67
C LYS A 14 0.83 18.98 11.24
N LYS A 15 1.78 19.37 10.39
CA LYS A 15 1.85 18.92 8.99
C LYS A 15 2.21 17.44 8.90
N VAL A 16 3.14 16.96 9.72
CA VAL A 16 3.53 15.55 9.79
C VAL A 16 2.37 14.69 10.27
N ILE A 17 1.65 15.11 11.32
CA ILE A 17 0.47 14.38 11.82
C ILE A 17 -0.61 14.34 10.76
N PHE A 18 -0.92 15.46 10.10
CA PHE A 18 -1.92 15.49 9.05
C PHE A 18 -1.55 14.56 7.88
N ALA A 19 -0.28 14.59 7.46
CA ALA A 19 0.20 13.71 6.42
C ALA A 19 0.11 12.23 6.84
N SER A 20 0.50 11.90 8.08
CA SER A 20 0.39 10.55 8.68
C SER A 20 -1.05 10.04 8.68
N SER A 21 -2.01 10.86 9.12
CA SER A 21 -3.42 10.50 9.12
C SER A 21 -3.97 10.26 7.72
N LEU A 22 -3.55 11.08 6.73
CA LEU A 22 -3.95 10.87 5.34
C LEU A 22 -3.42 9.55 4.79
N GLY A 23 -2.17 9.18 5.09
CA GLY A 23 -1.59 7.89 4.71
C GLY A 23 -2.44 6.71 5.19
N THR A 24 -2.82 6.72 6.47
CA THR A 24 -3.71 5.69 7.04
C THR A 24 -5.08 5.66 6.36
N VAL A 25 -5.68 6.81 6.03
CA VAL A 25 -6.97 6.83 5.32
C VAL A 25 -6.84 6.23 3.91
N PHE A 26 -5.79 6.58 3.17
CA PHE A 26 -5.55 6.02 1.84
C PHE A 26 -5.32 4.52 1.88
N GLU A 27 -4.64 4.03 2.89
CA GLU A 27 -4.45 2.61 3.13
C GLU A 27 -5.78 1.87 3.29
N TRP A 28 -6.62 2.32 4.23
CA TRP A 28 -7.92 1.71 4.48
C TRP A 28 -8.83 1.78 3.26
N TYR A 29 -8.75 2.89 2.53
CA TYR A 29 -9.49 3.09 1.30
C TYR A 29 -9.09 2.10 0.20
N ASP A 30 -7.79 1.90 -0.04
CA ASP A 30 -7.32 0.94 -1.05
C ASP A 30 -7.67 -0.51 -0.67
N PHE A 31 -7.58 -0.90 0.60
CA PHE A 31 -7.96 -2.26 1.01
C PHE A 31 -9.45 -2.50 0.86
N TYR A 32 -10.26 -1.51 1.23
CA TYR A 32 -11.70 -1.59 1.06
C TYR A 32 -12.06 -1.69 -0.43
N LEU A 33 -11.43 -0.87 -1.28
CA LEU A 33 -11.62 -0.95 -2.73
C LEU A 33 -11.20 -2.31 -3.28
N TYR A 34 -10.02 -2.82 -2.91
CA TYR A 34 -9.57 -4.11 -3.41
C TYR A 34 -10.49 -5.24 -2.96
N GLY A 35 -10.88 -5.27 -1.68
CA GLY A 35 -11.78 -6.28 -1.13
C GLY A 35 -13.16 -6.25 -1.78
N SER A 36 -13.75 -5.05 -1.95
CA SER A 36 -15.05 -4.89 -2.62
C SER A 36 -15.01 -5.23 -4.10
N LEU A 37 -13.91 -4.93 -4.78
CA LEU A 37 -13.70 -5.20 -6.21
C LEU A 37 -13.04 -6.56 -6.49
N ALA A 38 -12.80 -7.40 -5.48
CA ALA A 38 -12.04 -8.65 -5.64
C ALA A 38 -12.62 -9.57 -6.73
N ALA A 39 -13.96 -9.67 -6.82
CA ALA A 39 -14.63 -10.44 -7.87
C ALA A 39 -14.41 -9.87 -9.28
N ILE A 40 -14.34 -8.55 -9.42
CA ILE A 40 -14.06 -7.88 -10.69
C ILE A 40 -12.58 -8.05 -11.05
N ILE A 41 -11.67 -7.90 -10.09
CA ILE A 41 -10.23 -8.11 -10.28
C ILE A 41 -9.95 -9.55 -10.70
N ALA A 42 -10.61 -10.53 -10.09
CA ALA A 42 -10.53 -11.94 -10.48
C ALA A 42 -10.89 -12.13 -11.96
N LYS A 43 -12.05 -11.59 -12.39
CA LYS A 43 -12.49 -11.70 -13.78
C LYS A 43 -11.59 -10.96 -14.77
N GLN A 44 -11.02 -9.82 -14.38
CA GLN A 44 -10.27 -8.96 -15.29
C GLN A 44 -8.79 -9.34 -15.43
N PHE A 45 -8.18 -9.84 -14.35
CA PHE A 45 -6.75 -10.14 -14.29
C PHE A 45 -6.43 -11.64 -14.24
N PHE A 46 -7.38 -12.49 -13.83
CA PHE A 46 -7.17 -13.94 -13.68
C PHE A 46 -8.09 -14.76 -14.58
N SER A 47 -8.56 -14.21 -15.71
CA SER A 47 -9.51 -14.86 -16.64
C SER A 47 -8.99 -16.14 -17.30
N GLY A 48 -7.70 -16.49 -17.14
CA GLY A 48 -7.13 -17.76 -17.60
C GLY A 48 -7.37 -18.95 -16.66
N LEU A 49 -7.98 -18.71 -15.49
CA LEU A 49 -8.32 -19.73 -14.48
C LEU A 49 -9.83 -19.93 -14.43
N ASP A 50 -10.28 -21.03 -13.83
CA ASP A 50 -11.70 -21.20 -13.47
C ASP A 50 -12.15 -20.11 -12.47
N GLU A 51 -13.45 -19.80 -12.43
CA GLU A 51 -13.97 -18.67 -11.63
C GLU A 51 -13.62 -18.76 -10.13
N GLY A 52 -13.60 -19.97 -9.57
CA GLY A 52 -13.25 -20.20 -8.17
C GLY A 52 -11.77 -19.92 -7.91
N SER A 53 -10.90 -20.50 -8.74
CA SER A 53 -9.46 -20.28 -8.66
C SER A 53 -9.10 -18.82 -8.89
N ALA A 54 -9.69 -18.15 -9.88
CA ALA A 54 -9.44 -16.73 -10.16
C ALA A 54 -9.73 -15.84 -8.94
N PHE A 55 -10.83 -16.12 -8.23
CA PHE A 55 -11.19 -15.40 -7.01
C PHE A 55 -10.22 -15.68 -5.87
N ILE A 56 -9.83 -16.95 -5.67
CA ILE A 56 -8.80 -17.33 -4.69
C ILE A 56 -7.49 -16.62 -4.97
N PHE A 57 -7.04 -16.56 -6.24
CA PHE A 57 -5.81 -15.86 -6.62
C PHE A 57 -5.90 -14.36 -6.38
N ALA A 58 -7.04 -13.72 -6.63
CA ALA A 58 -7.25 -12.31 -6.29
C ALA A 58 -7.12 -12.08 -4.77
N LEU A 59 -7.68 -12.96 -3.94
CA LEU A 59 -7.54 -12.92 -2.48
C LEU A 59 -6.10 -13.22 -2.02
N LEU A 60 -5.40 -14.15 -2.68
CA LEU A 60 -4.00 -14.45 -2.39
C LEU A 60 -3.09 -13.26 -2.73
N ALA A 61 -3.34 -12.57 -3.84
CA ALA A 61 -2.62 -11.34 -4.19
C ALA A 61 -2.83 -10.24 -3.13
N PHE A 62 -4.05 -10.15 -2.58
CA PHE A 62 -4.34 -9.27 -1.44
C PHE A 62 -3.54 -9.69 -0.19
N ALA A 63 -3.63 -10.96 0.20
CA ALA A 63 -2.93 -11.50 1.37
C ALA A 63 -1.40 -11.37 1.26
N ALA A 64 -0.84 -11.56 0.06
CA ALA A 64 0.58 -11.41 -0.19
C ALA A 64 1.07 -9.99 0.11
N GLY A 65 0.25 -8.96 -0.20
CA GLY A 65 0.51 -7.58 0.19
C GLY A 65 0.59 -7.37 1.71
N PHE A 66 -0.12 -8.15 2.52
CA PHE A 66 0.02 -8.13 3.98
C PHE A 66 1.27 -8.84 4.47
N ILE A 67 1.62 -9.98 3.86
CA ILE A 67 2.80 -10.77 4.22
C ILE A 67 4.09 -9.98 4.07
N VAL A 68 4.17 -9.07 3.09
CA VAL A 68 5.38 -8.27 2.84
C VAL A 68 5.53 -7.06 3.78
N ARG A 69 4.49 -6.68 4.54
CA ARG A 69 4.55 -5.49 5.41
C ARG A 69 5.63 -5.55 6.48
N PRO A 70 5.85 -6.66 7.21
CA PRO A 70 6.92 -6.73 8.20
C PRO A 70 8.30 -6.45 7.59
N PHE A 71 8.52 -6.90 6.35
CA PHE A 71 9.76 -6.62 5.62
C PHE A 71 9.87 -5.15 5.25
N GLY A 72 8.75 -4.55 4.83
CA GLY A 72 8.64 -3.11 4.62
C GLY A 72 8.96 -2.30 5.86
N ALA A 73 8.41 -2.68 7.02
CA ALA A 73 8.65 -2.02 8.30
C ALA A 73 10.11 -2.05 8.71
N ILE A 74 10.78 -3.19 8.52
CA ILE A 74 12.21 -3.30 8.83
C ILE A 74 13.05 -2.44 7.87
N PHE A 75 12.75 -2.47 6.57
CA PHE A 75 13.53 -1.75 5.56
C PHE A 75 13.35 -0.23 5.66
N PHE A 76 12.10 0.22 5.59
CA PHE A 76 11.76 1.64 5.63
C PHE A 76 11.86 2.22 7.04
N GLY A 77 11.64 1.43 8.10
CA GLY A 77 11.89 1.89 9.47
C GLY A 77 13.37 2.25 9.69
N ARG A 78 14.30 1.38 9.25
CA ARG A 78 15.73 1.70 9.26
C ARG A 78 16.08 2.90 8.38
N LEU A 79 15.46 3.00 7.20
CA LEU A 79 15.66 4.15 6.30
C LEU A 79 15.18 5.46 6.95
N GLY A 80 14.07 5.41 7.69
CA GLY A 80 13.49 6.49 8.47
C GLY A 80 14.41 6.97 9.58
N ASP A 81 15.07 6.06 10.29
CA ASP A 81 16.02 6.40 11.33
C ASP A 81 17.34 6.97 10.76
N MET A 82 17.73 6.61 9.54
CA MET A 82 18.95 7.10 8.89
C MET A 82 18.80 8.43 8.15
N ILE A 83 17.71 8.60 7.39
CA ILE A 83 17.50 9.73 6.45
C ILE A 83 16.44 10.71 6.97
N GLY A 84 15.66 10.30 7.97
CA GLY A 84 14.61 11.10 8.59
C GLY A 84 13.22 10.56 8.28
N ARG A 85 12.39 10.45 9.33
CA ARG A 85 11.03 9.89 9.27
C ARG A 85 10.12 10.61 8.30
N LYS A 86 10.19 11.95 8.24
CA LYS A 86 9.39 12.78 7.31
C LYS A 86 9.65 12.45 5.84
N TYR A 87 10.92 12.23 5.47
CA TYR A 87 11.28 11.93 4.10
C TYR A 87 10.84 10.52 3.70
N THR A 88 11.13 9.54 4.57
CA THR A 88 10.71 8.15 4.36
C THR A 88 9.19 8.02 4.23
N PHE A 89 8.44 8.73 5.08
CA PHE A 89 6.99 8.78 5.00
C PHE A 89 6.45 9.34 3.68
N LEU A 90 7.08 10.40 3.14
CA LEU A 90 6.68 10.93 1.83
C LEU A 90 7.00 9.93 0.71
N VAL A 91 8.11 9.20 0.81
CA VAL A 91 8.49 8.17 -0.16
C VAL A 91 7.48 7.01 -0.14
N THR A 92 7.07 6.52 1.03
CA THR A 92 6.09 5.41 1.14
C THR A 92 4.73 5.81 0.57
N ILE A 93 4.22 7.01 0.91
CA ILE A 93 2.98 7.55 0.35
C ILE A 93 3.06 7.64 -1.18
N LEU A 94 4.18 8.12 -1.73
CA LEU A 94 4.36 8.24 -3.18
C LEU A 94 4.38 6.86 -3.85
N ILE A 95 5.08 5.88 -3.27
CA ILE A 95 5.11 4.51 -3.79
C ILE A 95 3.71 3.91 -3.78
N MET A 96 2.95 4.10 -2.70
CA MET A 96 1.57 3.63 -2.61
C MET A 96 0.69 4.28 -3.67
N GLY A 97 0.68 5.62 -3.75
CA GLY A 97 -0.15 6.36 -4.70
C GLY A 97 0.17 6.03 -6.15
N LEU A 98 1.45 5.92 -6.51
CA LEU A 98 1.88 5.51 -7.84
C LEU A 98 1.47 4.06 -8.14
N SER A 99 1.61 3.15 -7.17
CA SER A 99 1.21 1.75 -7.35
C SER A 99 -0.29 1.64 -7.62
N THR A 100 -1.13 2.30 -6.80
CA THR A 100 -2.58 2.33 -6.98
C THR A 100 -2.99 2.98 -8.30
N PHE A 101 -2.32 4.06 -8.70
CA PHE A 101 -2.55 4.71 -9.98
C PHE A 101 -2.25 3.79 -11.17
N ILE A 102 -1.09 3.09 -11.13
CA ILE A 102 -0.70 2.15 -12.18
C ILE A 102 -1.69 0.98 -12.24
N VAL A 103 -2.16 0.45 -11.10
CA VAL A 103 -3.21 -0.57 -11.07
C VAL A 103 -4.49 -0.08 -11.77
N GLY A 104 -4.87 1.18 -11.59
CA GLY A 104 -6.06 1.77 -12.21
C GLY A 104 -5.99 1.87 -13.75
N ILE A 105 -4.80 2.03 -14.32
CA ILE A 105 -4.57 2.07 -15.77
C ILE A 105 -4.06 0.74 -16.34
N LEU A 106 -3.93 -0.29 -15.51
CA LEU A 106 -3.31 -1.55 -15.90
C LEU A 106 -4.19 -2.27 -16.95
N PRO A 107 -3.63 -2.68 -18.11
CA PRO A 107 -4.38 -3.44 -19.09
C PRO A 107 -4.80 -4.79 -18.52
N ASN A 108 -5.95 -5.28 -18.99
CA ASN A 108 -6.51 -6.55 -18.52
C ASN A 108 -5.82 -7.77 -19.13
N TYR A 109 -6.19 -8.95 -18.63
CA TYR A 109 -5.69 -10.22 -19.14
C TYR A 109 -5.96 -10.39 -20.64
N ALA A 110 -7.08 -9.88 -21.16
CA ALA A 110 -7.39 -9.93 -22.59
C ALA A 110 -6.38 -9.15 -23.46
N SER A 111 -5.74 -8.11 -22.90
CA SER A 111 -4.82 -7.24 -23.62
C SER A 111 -3.36 -7.72 -23.56
N ILE A 112 -2.90 -8.15 -22.38
CA ILE A 112 -1.48 -8.47 -22.14
C ILE A 112 -1.25 -9.88 -21.54
N GLY A 113 -2.30 -10.70 -21.45
CA GLY A 113 -2.23 -12.08 -20.96
C GLY A 113 -1.74 -12.17 -19.51
N VAL A 114 -0.88 -13.18 -19.26
CA VAL A 114 -0.32 -13.49 -17.94
C VAL A 114 0.51 -12.33 -17.35
N ALA A 115 0.95 -11.37 -18.15
CA ALA A 115 1.63 -10.18 -17.63
C ALA A 115 0.70 -9.33 -16.74
N ALA A 116 -0.62 -9.30 -17.00
CA ALA A 116 -1.56 -8.50 -16.20
C ALA A 116 -1.61 -8.93 -14.72
N PRO A 117 -1.85 -10.21 -14.37
CA PRO A 117 -1.85 -10.64 -12.98
C PRO A 117 -0.47 -10.55 -12.33
N VAL A 118 0.61 -10.78 -13.08
CA VAL A 118 1.97 -10.66 -12.55
C VAL A 118 2.27 -9.21 -12.14
N ILE A 119 1.98 -8.24 -13.01
CA ILE A 119 2.17 -6.81 -12.69
C ILE A 119 1.27 -6.40 -11.53
N LEU A 120 0.00 -6.83 -11.52
CA LEU A 120 -0.92 -6.57 -10.41
C LEU A 120 -0.33 -7.06 -9.08
N ILE A 121 0.18 -8.30 -9.02
CA ILE A 121 0.80 -8.87 -7.83
C ILE A 121 2.04 -8.07 -7.45
N CYS A 122 2.93 -7.76 -8.39
CA CYS A 122 4.14 -6.96 -8.12
C CYS A 122 3.80 -5.60 -7.53
N LEU A 123 2.81 -4.89 -8.08
CA LEU A 123 2.34 -3.60 -7.56
C LEU A 123 1.75 -3.75 -6.15
N ARG A 124 0.99 -4.83 -5.89
CA ARG A 124 0.45 -5.14 -4.57
C ARG A 124 1.53 -5.40 -3.53
N LEU A 125 2.58 -6.11 -3.90
CA LEU A 125 3.73 -6.34 -3.03
C LEU A 125 4.50 -5.04 -2.76
N LEU A 126 4.72 -4.20 -3.78
CA LEU A 126 5.37 -2.90 -3.64
C LEU A 126 4.61 -1.99 -2.70
N GLN A 127 3.29 -1.94 -2.85
CA GLN A 127 2.41 -1.17 -1.98
C GLN A 127 2.43 -1.69 -0.54
N GLY A 128 2.34 -3.02 -0.36
CA GLY A 128 2.46 -3.66 0.95
C GLY A 128 3.81 -3.41 1.64
N LEU A 129 4.89 -3.36 0.87
CA LEU A 129 6.22 -3.02 1.38
C LEU A 129 6.28 -1.56 1.84
N ALA A 130 5.77 -0.63 1.04
CA ALA A 130 5.73 0.80 1.40
C ALA A 130 4.93 1.05 2.68
N LEU A 131 3.77 0.39 2.80
CA LEU A 131 2.90 0.43 3.97
C LEU A 131 3.58 -0.03 5.25
N GLY A 132 4.42 -1.07 5.18
CA GLY A 132 5.19 -1.52 6.33
C GLY A 132 6.03 -0.40 6.94
N GLY A 133 6.60 0.46 6.10
CA GLY A 133 7.46 1.57 6.50
C GLY A 133 6.80 2.71 7.25
N GLU A 134 5.48 2.87 7.13
CA GLU A 134 4.74 3.96 7.77
C GLU A 134 4.52 3.71 9.27
N TYR A 135 4.55 2.44 9.67
CA TYR A 135 4.35 1.99 11.04
C TYR A 135 5.66 1.63 11.77
N GLY A 136 6.79 1.61 11.04
CA GLY A 136 8.12 1.22 11.50
C GLY A 136 8.96 2.34 12.09
#